data_AF-A0A653ZNV9-F1
#
_entry.id   AF-A0A653ZNV9-F1
#
_cell.length_a   1.000
_cell.length_b   1.000
_cell.length_c   1.000
_cell.angle_alpha   90.00
_cell.angle_beta   90.00
_cell.angle_gamma   90.00
#
_symmetry.space_group_name_H-M   'P 1'
#
loop_
_entity.id
_entity.type
_entity.pdbx_description
1 polymer ?
#
loop_
_entity_poly.entity_id
_entity_poly.type
_entity_poly.pdbx_seq_one_letter_code
_entity_poly.pdbx_strand_id
1 'polypeptide(L)' 'MDSSGKLVLNDSSGRKQVSVSFLQNGLYVLKIKTKNSTYTKKFNKK' A
#
# COMPACT_ATOMS: atom_id res chain seq x y z
N MET A 1 -2.29 -1.07 -3.77
CA MET A 1 -2.96 -1.22 -5.08
C MET A 1 -3.44 0.15 -5.54
N ASP A 2 -3.39 0.44 -6.83
CA ASP A 2 -3.98 1.65 -7.41
C ASP A 2 -5.50 1.49 -7.61
N SER A 3 -6.14 2.52 -8.18
CA SER A 3 -7.59 2.55 -8.45
C SER A 3 -8.07 1.51 -9.47
N SER A 4 -7.17 0.98 -10.32
CA SER A 4 -7.47 -0.10 -11.26
C SER A 4 -7.42 -1.49 -10.62
N GLY A 5 -6.98 -1.58 -9.36
CA GLY A 5 -6.74 -2.84 -8.65
C GLY A 5 -5.35 -3.42 -8.90
N LYS A 6 -4.50 -2.74 -9.67
CA LYS A 6 -3.12 -3.20 -9.93
C LYS A 6 -2.27 -3.07 -8.66
N LEU A 7 -1.48 -4.11 -8.39
CA LEU A 7 -0.48 -4.09 -7.32
C LEU A 7 0.72 -3.25 -7.77
N VAL A 8 0.99 -2.16 -7.06
CA VAL A 8 2.07 -1.20 -7.40
C VAL A 8 3.30 -1.33 -6.52
N LEU A 9 3.16 -1.92 -5.34
CA LEU A 9 4.25 -2.21 -4.41
C LEU A 9 3.87 -3.41 -3.53
N ASN A 10 4.86 -4.27 -3.29
CA ASN A 10 4.80 -5.33 -2.30
C ASN A 10 6.07 -5.26 -1.45
N ASP A 11 5.93 -5.10 -0.13
CA ASP A 11 7.06 -5.09 0.80
C ASP A 11 6.88 -6.23 1.82
N SER A 12 7.87 -7.11 1.87
CA SER A 12 7.95 -8.22 2.83
C SER A 12 9.19 -8.11 3.73
N SER A 13 9.84 -6.94 3.77
CA SER A 13 11.08 -6.72 4.51
C SER A 13 10.91 -6.67 6.03
N GLY A 14 9.68 -6.62 6.53
CA GLY A 14 9.38 -6.46 7.96
C GLY A 14 9.61 -5.05 8.49
N ARG A 15 9.96 -4.09 7.62
CA ARG A 15 10.06 -2.68 7.98
C ARG A 15 8.68 -2.13 8.32
N LYS A 16 8.64 -1.21 9.29
CA LYS A 16 7.39 -0.53 9.70
C LYS A 16 7.06 0.67 8.81
N GLN A 17 7.90 0.98 7.83
CA GLN A 17 7.77 2.14 6.95
C GLN A 17 8.21 1.77 5.53
N VAL A 18 7.50 2.32 4.55
CA VAL A 18 7.77 2.13 3.12
C VAL A 18 7.65 3.48 2.43
N SER A 19 8.64 3.83 1.61
CA SER A 19 8.55 5.05 0.80
C SER A 19 7.51 4.88 -0.31
N VAL A 20 6.71 5.91 -0.53
CA VAL A 20 5.71 5.97 -1.61
C VAL A 20 5.96 7.16 -2.55
N SER A 21 7.15 7.77 -2.49
CA SER A 21 7.49 8.98 -3.26
C SER A 21 7.46 8.76 -4.78
N PHE A 22 7.70 7.53 -5.23
CA PHE A 22 7.68 7.15 -6.65
C PHE A 22 6.27 6.93 -7.20
N LEU A 23 5.24 6.92 -6.35
CA LEU A 23 3.85 6.79 -6.79
C LEU A 23 3.36 8.12 -7.38
N GLN A 24 2.63 8.03 -8.48
CA GLN A 24 1.89 9.16 -9.02
C GLN A 24 0.81 9.62 -8.03
N ASN A 25 0.32 10.84 -8.22
CA ASN A 25 -0.79 11.34 -7.43
C ASN A 25 -2.07 10.56 -7.73
N GLY A 26 -2.82 10.24 -6.69
CA GLY A 26 -4.05 9.47 -6.83
C GLY A 26 -4.43 8.63 -5.61
N LEU A 27 -5.50 7.87 -5.77
CA LEU A 27 -6.08 7.03 -4.74
C LEU A 27 -5.41 5.65 -4.70
N TYR A 28 -5.03 5.23 -3.50
CA TYR A 28 -4.39 3.94 -3.26
C TYR A 28 -5.04 3.18 -2.11
N VAL A 29 -4.92 1.86 -2.19
CA VAL A 29 -5.31 0.92 -1.13
C VAL A 29 -4.05 0.28 -0.55
N LEU A 30 -3.81 0.51 0.74
CA LEU A 30 -2.81 -0.17 1.56
C LEU A 30 -3.44 -1.42 2.18
N LYS A 31 -2.78 -2.57 1.99
CA LYS A 31 -3.18 -3.85 2.58
C LYS A 31 -2.00 -4.42 3.37
N ILE A 32 -2.17 -4.60 4.67
CA ILE A 32 -1.17 -5.16 5.58
C ILE A 32 -1.65 -6.54 5.99
N LYS A 33 -0.92 -7.59 5.60
CA LYS A 33 -1.18 -8.95 6.05
C LYS A 33 -0.20 -9.30 7.17
N THR A 34 -0.75 -9.60 8.34
CA THR A 34 0.00 -10.22 9.45
C THR A 34 -0.36 -11.70 9.52
N LYS A 35 0.31 -12.45 10.40
CA LYS A 35 0.01 -13.87 10.61
C LYS A 35 -1.46 -14.10 11.01
N ASN A 36 -2.05 -13.16 11.73
CA ASN A 36 -3.36 -13.34 12.36
C ASN A 36 -4.47 -12.53 11.68
N SER A 37 -4.13 -11.46 10.96
CA SER A 37 -5.11 -10.49 10.49
C SER A 37 -4.71 -9.84 9.16
N THR A 38 -5.71 -9.31 8.46
CA THR A 38 -5.50 -8.45 7.30
C THR A 38 -6.12 -7.08 7.57
N TYR A 39 -5.33 -6.03 7.47
CA TYR A 39 -5.76 -4.64 7.61
C TYR A 39 -5.78 -3.97 6.25
N THR A 40 -6.83 -3.18 5.98
CA THR A 40 -6.97 -2.45 4.72
C THR A 40 -7.28 -0.99 5.01
N LYS A 41 -6.56 -0.08 4.35
CA LYS A 41 -6.78 1.38 4.47
C LYS A 41 -6.65 2.05 3.10
N LYS A 42 -7.50 3.02 2.82
CA LYS A 42 -7.42 3.85 1.62
C LYS A 42 -6.70 5.15 1.95
N PHE A 43 -5.89 5.65 1.02
CA PHE A 43 -5.25 6.96 1.14
C PHE A 43 -5.15 7.65 -0.21
N ASN A 44 -5.09 8.98 -0.21
CA ASN A 44 -4.90 9.79 -1.40
C ASN A 44 -3.49 10.40 -1.38
N LYS A 45 -2.70 10.13 -2.41
CA LYS A 45 -1.38 10.73 -2.60
C LYS A 45 -1.54 12.06 -3.34
N LYS A 46 -1.13 13.14 -2.68
CA LYS A 46 -1.06 14.50 -3.24
C LYS A 46 0.33 14.83 -3.75
#